data_AF-A0A7S2PRF3-F1
#
_entry.id   AF-A0A7S2PRF3-F1
#
_cell.length_a   1.000
_cell.length_b   1.000
_cell.length_c   1.000
_cell.angle_alpha   90.00
_cell.angle_beta   90.00
_cell.angle_gamma   90.00
#
_symmetry.space_group_name_H-M   'P 1'
#
loop_
_entity.id
_entity.type
_entity.pdbx_description
1 polymer ?
#
loop_
_entity_poly.entity_id
_entity_poly.type
_entity_poly.pdbx_seq_one_letter_code
_entity_poly.pdbx_strand_id
1 'polypeptide(L)'
;MTSTAPAAAAAAAASAAPSKEPAIVHRSASLPPNFAEEETHHTIDRFNVKEVICRDCFTRQSSKTNNCIGCGIQFGSYHCSICNLWMSDAEDPYHCLKCGFCRVGGRENFTHCDECGMCIDALLFDDHNCKSGKYMSNCPVCQEDLFSSRKASHEMPCGHAIHWDCFRDLTSHDTRCPICKKTAETHDQMEPTWNAMALGIALQPVPADMARVVDIFCNDCEEKGTNQRWHFLGVQCLKCTSFNTTVERTVLVGQEAADYLGPPDELAAGANISSEADQNVLAALMGAGEAGLALAAEMDTEEEIDTEAVQQSVAAEVMGIMNRTHPNQRHHNDRGDGMDESSDPNGRGEGMDESCDTEMTE
;
A
#
# COMPACT_ATOMS: atom_id res chain seq x y z
N MET A 1 77.90 -38.55 -4.48
CA MET A 1 78.58 -37.61 -5.38
C MET A 1 77.54 -36.59 -5.82
N THR A 2 77.84 -35.31 -5.56
CA THR A 2 77.26 -34.07 -6.14
C THR A 2 75.74 -33.85 -5.98
N SER A 3 75.24 -32.96 -5.11
CA SER A 3 75.37 -31.49 -5.08
C SER A 3 74.85 -30.82 -6.37
N THR A 4 73.73 -30.08 -6.31
CA THR A 4 73.68 -28.59 -6.36
C THR A 4 72.24 -28.07 -6.42
N ALA A 5 72.07 -26.87 -5.88
CA ALA A 5 70.85 -26.10 -5.59
C ALA A 5 70.22 -25.41 -6.85
N PRO A 6 69.14 -24.60 -6.69
CA PRO A 6 68.16 -24.26 -7.74
C PRO A 6 68.50 -23.00 -8.56
N ALA A 7 67.87 -22.86 -9.72
CA ALA A 7 67.90 -21.64 -10.54
C ALA A 7 66.55 -20.90 -10.51
N ALA A 8 66.62 -19.59 -10.31
CA ALA A 8 65.52 -18.64 -10.23
C ALA A 8 65.31 -17.88 -11.57
N ALA A 9 64.18 -17.14 -11.60
CA ALA A 9 63.75 -16.10 -12.55
C ALA A 9 63.09 -16.61 -13.87
N ALA A 10 62.00 -16.02 -14.38
CA ALA A 10 61.47 -14.67 -14.19
C ALA A 10 59.93 -14.63 -14.30
N ALA A 11 59.31 -13.84 -13.43
CA ALA A 11 57.91 -13.43 -13.53
C ALA A 11 57.80 -12.24 -14.51
N ALA A 12 56.95 -12.37 -15.52
CA ALA A 12 56.57 -11.26 -16.38
C ALA A 12 55.27 -10.64 -15.84
N ALA A 13 55.39 -9.39 -15.39
CA ALA A 13 54.26 -8.55 -14.99
C ALA A 13 53.50 -8.07 -16.24
N ALA A 14 52.22 -8.42 -16.34
CA ALA A 14 51.27 -7.74 -17.21
C ALA A 14 50.49 -6.73 -16.36
N SER A 15 50.67 -5.44 -16.65
CA SER A 15 50.00 -4.33 -15.99
C SER A 15 48.49 -4.36 -16.27
N ALA A 16 47.68 -4.52 -15.22
CA ALA A 16 46.24 -4.31 -15.28
C ALA A 16 45.95 -2.81 -15.40
N ALA A 17 45.23 -2.42 -16.46
CA ALA A 17 44.64 -1.08 -16.58
C ALA A 17 43.33 -1.04 -15.75
N PRO A 18 43.02 0.07 -15.05
CA PRO A 18 41.81 0.17 -14.25
C PRO A 18 40.58 0.29 -15.16
N SER A 19 39.62 -0.63 -14.98
CA SER A 19 38.30 -0.57 -15.61
C SER A 19 37.53 0.64 -15.05
N LYS A 20 37.28 1.64 -15.89
CA LYS A 20 36.38 2.76 -15.60
C LYS A 20 34.96 2.22 -15.37
N GLU A 21 34.34 2.61 -14.26
CA GLU A 21 32.92 2.40 -13.99
C GLU A 21 32.07 3.02 -15.12
N PRO A 22 30.94 2.40 -15.50
CA PRO A 22 30.11 2.91 -16.59
C PRO A 22 29.41 4.20 -16.15
N ALA A 23 29.66 5.27 -16.89
CA ALA A 23 28.97 6.55 -16.72
C ALA A 23 27.48 6.38 -16.95
N ILE A 24 26.66 6.95 -16.06
CA ILE A 24 25.21 7.07 -16.22
C ILE A 24 24.96 7.98 -17.43
N VAL A 25 24.57 7.38 -18.55
CA VAL A 25 24.23 8.11 -19.78
C VAL A 25 22.79 8.61 -19.64
N HIS A 26 22.63 9.92 -19.39
CA HIS A 26 21.35 10.58 -19.54
C HIS A 26 20.85 10.40 -20.98
N ARG A 27 19.64 9.82 -21.12
CA ARG A 27 18.99 9.54 -22.40
C ARG A 27 18.47 10.83 -23.04
N SER A 28 19.35 11.68 -23.53
CA SER A 28 18.97 12.85 -24.34
C SER A 28 19.56 12.75 -25.75
N ALA A 29 18.65 12.93 -26.72
CA ALA A 29 18.84 13.02 -28.16
C ALA A 29 19.29 11.74 -28.91
N SER A 30 18.38 11.23 -29.74
CA SER A 30 18.53 10.00 -30.55
C SER A 30 18.40 10.26 -32.05
N LEU A 31 18.45 11.52 -32.47
CA LEU A 31 18.10 11.92 -33.82
C LEU A 31 19.23 12.73 -34.47
N PRO A 32 19.43 12.60 -35.79
CA PRO A 32 20.35 13.46 -36.53
C PRO A 32 19.88 14.93 -36.49
N PRO A 33 20.81 15.90 -36.62
CA PRO A 33 20.60 17.34 -36.33
C PRO A 33 19.55 18.08 -37.19
N ASN A 34 18.87 17.39 -38.11
CA ASN A 34 17.77 17.94 -38.92
C ASN A 34 16.37 17.67 -38.33
N PHE A 35 16.26 16.93 -37.23
CA PHE A 35 14.99 16.76 -36.50
C PHE A 35 14.98 17.74 -35.34
N ALA A 36 14.31 18.87 -35.52
CA ALA A 36 14.16 19.88 -34.48
C ALA A 36 13.55 19.26 -33.22
N GLU A 37 14.12 19.61 -32.07
CA GLU A 37 13.65 19.20 -30.75
C GLU A 37 12.34 19.92 -30.43
N GLU A 38 11.23 19.20 -30.60
CA GLU A 38 10.03 19.49 -29.83
C GLU A 38 10.08 18.59 -28.59
N GLU A 39 10.58 19.12 -27.47
CA GLU A 39 10.43 18.51 -26.15
C GLU A 39 8.97 18.61 -25.71
N THR A 40 8.10 17.91 -26.41
CA THR A 40 6.75 17.63 -25.93
C THR A 40 6.71 16.14 -25.60
N HIS A 41 6.47 15.83 -24.32
CA HIS A 41 6.08 14.49 -23.90
C HIS A 41 4.75 14.15 -24.59
N HIS A 42 4.83 13.52 -25.77
CA HIS A 42 3.68 13.09 -26.52
C HIS A 42 3.45 11.59 -26.31
N THR A 43 2.17 11.21 -26.23
CA THR A 43 1.77 9.82 -26.12
C THR A 43 1.98 9.13 -27.47
N ILE A 44 2.82 8.09 -27.50
CA ILE A 44 3.06 7.28 -28.71
C ILE A 44 2.33 5.96 -28.58
N ASP A 45 1.53 5.62 -29.60
CA ASP A 45 1.01 4.26 -29.75
C ASP A 45 2.09 3.34 -30.32
N ARG A 46 2.71 2.57 -29.44
CA ARG A 46 3.76 1.60 -29.80
C ARG A 46 3.30 0.57 -30.82
N PHE A 47 2.02 0.23 -30.89
CA PHE A 47 1.51 -0.79 -31.82
C PHE A 47 1.47 -0.28 -33.27
N ASN A 48 1.41 1.05 -33.45
CA ASN A 48 1.42 1.70 -34.76
C ASN A 48 2.82 1.96 -35.32
N VAL A 49 3.88 1.67 -34.55
CA VAL A 49 5.27 1.79 -35.02
C VAL A 49 5.56 0.71 -36.07
N LYS A 50 5.88 1.15 -37.30
CA LYS A 50 6.19 0.26 -38.44
C LYS A 50 7.68 0.16 -38.74
N GLU A 51 8.44 1.17 -38.35
CA GLU A 51 9.83 1.33 -38.72
C GLU A 51 10.65 1.88 -37.55
N VAL A 52 11.92 1.50 -37.53
CA VAL A 52 12.93 1.96 -36.56
C VAL A 52 14.20 2.35 -37.30
N ILE A 53 15.02 3.18 -36.67
CA ILE A 53 16.31 3.63 -37.20
C ILE A 53 17.41 3.09 -36.30
N CYS A 54 18.40 2.39 -36.88
CA CYS A 54 19.57 1.94 -36.15
C CYS A 54 20.40 3.15 -35.67
N ARG A 55 20.83 3.15 -34.40
CA ARG A 55 21.62 4.25 -33.84
C ARG A 55 23.09 4.24 -34.28
N ASP A 56 23.63 3.07 -34.66
CA ASP A 56 25.05 2.95 -35.04
C ASP A 56 25.30 3.28 -36.51
N CYS A 57 24.43 2.80 -37.42
CA CYS A 57 24.62 2.97 -38.87
C CYS A 57 23.49 3.74 -39.57
N PHE A 58 22.53 4.29 -38.80
CA PHE A 58 21.42 5.12 -39.29
C PHE A 58 20.52 4.48 -40.36
N THR A 59 20.57 3.15 -40.51
CA THR A 59 19.71 2.43 -41.44
C THR A 59 18.29 2.40 -40.90
N ARG A 60 17.35 2.92 -41.70
CA ARG A 60 15.90 2.81 -41.47
C ARG A 60 15.42 1.43 -41.92
N GLN A 61 14.67 0.74 -41.06
CA GLN A 61 14.21 -0.62 -41.32
C GLN A 61 12.90 -0.93 -40.59
N SER A 62 12.31 -2.09 -40.88
CA SER A 62 11.09 -2.55 -40.23
C SER A 62 11.27 -2.77 -38.72
N SER A 63 10.30 -2.33 -37.92
CA SER A 63 10.23 -2.55 -36.46
C SER A 63 10.06 -4.03 -36.06
N LYS A 64 9.77 -4.91 -37.02
CA LYS A 64 9.59 -6.35 -36.78
C LYS A 64 10.90 -7.13 -36.66
N THR A 65 12.04 -6.45 -36.72
CA THR A 65 13.37 -7.09 -36.72
C THR A 65 14.17 -6.72 -35.47
N ASN A 66 14.94 -7.67 -34.93
CA ASN A 66 15.83 -7.43 -33.78
C ASN A 66 17.26 -7.04 -34.20
N ASN A 67 17.64 -7.32 -35.44
CA ASN A 67 18.99 -7.07 -35.94
C ASN A 67 18.96 -6.00 -37.01
N CYS A 68 19.96 -5.13 -37.02
CA CYS A 68 20.10 -4.13 -38.05
C CYS A 68 20.38 -4.79 -39.41
N ILE A 69 19.64 -4.42 -40.46
CA ILE A 69 19.86 -4.94 -41.82
C ILE A 69 21.13 -4.38 -42.47
N GLY A 70 21.63 -3.24 -41.97
CA GLY A 70 22.83 -2.57 -42.48
C GLY A 70 24.13 -3.06 -41.82
N CYS A 71 24.19 -3.02 -40.49
CA CYS A 71 25.41 -3.35 -39.74
C CYS A 71 25.33 -4.67 -38.93
N GLY A 72 24.17 -5.32 -38.87
CA GLY A 72 23.99 -6.60 -38.16
C GLY A 72 23.86 -6.50 -36.64
N ILE A 73 24.00 -5.31 -36.03
CA ILE A 73 23.90 -5.16 -34.56
C ILE A 73 22.54 -5.61 -34.05
N GLN A 74 22.53 -6.27 -32.88
CA GLN A 74 21.31 -6.65 -32.18
C GLN A 74 20.82 -5.49 -31.31
N PHE A 75 19.53 -5.16 -31.41
CA PHE A 75 18.93 -4.04 -30.68
C PHE A 75 18.59 -4.38 -29.23
N GLY A 76 18.23 -5.62 -28.93
CA GLY A 76 17.99 -6.11 -27.57
C GLY A 76 18.09 -7.62 -27.47
N SER A 77 18.41 -8.17 -26.30
CA SER A 77 18.40 -9.63 -26.11
C SER A 77 16.97 -10.19 -26.16
N TYR A 78 15.98 -9.44 -25.67
CA TYR A 78 14.56 -9.70 -25.91
C TYR A 78 13.96 -8.75 -26.95
N HIS A 79 13.21 -9.31 -27.90
CA HIS A 79 12.43 -8.57 -28.90
C HIS A 79 11.00 -9.08 -29.00
N CYS A 80 10.04 -8.17 -28.90
CA CYS A 80 8.64 -8.45 -29.20
C CYS A 80 8.19 -7.63 -30.41
N SER A 81 7.96 -8.32 -31.54
CA SER A 81 7.46 -7.72 -32.78
C SER A 81 5.99 -7.27 -32.71
N ILE A 82 5.23 -7.78 -31.75
CA ILE A 82 3.82 -7.40 -31.53
C ILE A 82 3.77 -6.05 -30.81
N CYS A 83 4.58 -5.88 -29.76
CA CYS A 83 4.60 -4.66 -28.95
C CYS A 83 5.61 -3.61 -29.43
N ASN A 84 6.44 -3.93 -30.44
CA ASN A 84 7.60 -3.15 -30.84
C ASN A 84 8.50 -2.79 -29.64
N LEU A 85 8.90 -3.82 -28.88
CA LEU A 85 9.70 -3.70 -27.66
C LEU A 85 11.06 -4.39 -27.83
N TRP A 86 12.13 -3.68 -27.48
CA TRP A 86 13.50 -4.19 -27.40
C TRP A 86 14.04 -3.90 -26.00
N MET A 87 14.50 -4.92 -25.29
CA MET A 87 15.02 -4.79 -23.93
C MET A 87 16.00 -5.90 -23.61
N SER A 88 16.62 -5.82 -22.43
CA SER A 88 17.41 -6.92 -21.88
C SER A 88 16.51 -8.09 -21.44
N ASP A 89 17.08 -9.28 -21.41
CA ASP A 89 16.52 -10.55 -20.94
C ASP A 89 16.65 -10.74 -19.42
N ALA A 90 17.32 -9.81 -18.72
CA ALA A 90 17.58 -9.89 -17.28
C ALA A 90 16.33 -10.00 -16.38
N GLU A 91 15.16 -9.55 -16.86
CA GLU A 91 13.89 -9.61 -16.12
C GLU A 91 12.94 -10.70 -16.66
N ASP A 92 13.45 -11.66 -17.44
CA ASP A 92 12.69 -12.72 -18.10
C ASP A 92 11.37 -12.22 -18.77
N PRO A 93 11.47 -11.23 -19.68
CA PRO A 93 10.30 -10.67 -20.34
C PRO A 93 9.60 -11.68 -21.25
N TYR A 94 8.27 -11.64 -21.27
CA TYR A 94 7.46 -12.50 -22.13
C TYR A 94 6.20 -11.79 -22.62
N HIS A 95 5.73 -12.13 -23.82
CA HIS A 95 4.49 -11.57 -24.36
C HIS A 95 3.29 -12.42 -23.96
N CYS A 96 2.31 -11.83 -23.26
CA CYS A 96 1.04 -12.49 -23.01
C CYS A 96 0.06 -12.16 -24.17
N LEU A 97 -0.24 -13.17 -25.00
CA LEU A 97 -1.14 -13.00 -26.16
C LEU A 97 -2.56 -12.57 -25.74
N LYS A 98 -3.02 -13.01 -24.58
CA LYS A 98 -4.35 -12.68 -24.06
C LYS A 98 -4.43 -11.26 -23.50
N CYS A 99 -3.36 -10.78 -22.86
CA CYS A 99 -3.28 -9.37 -22.41
C CYS A 99 -2.96 -8.41 -23.57
N GLY A 100 -2.25 -8.86 -24.60
CA GLY A 100 -1.81 -8.03 -25.73
C GLY A 100 -0.55 -7.20 -25.45
N PHE A 101 0.16 -7.45 -24.35
CA PHE A 101 1.41 -6.76 -24.03
C PHE A 101 2.44 -7.64 -23.30
N CYS A 102 3.69 -7.18 -23.32
CA CYS A 102 4.81 -7.82 -22.63
C CYS A 102 4.72 -7.62 -21.12
N ARG A 103 5.01 -8.70 -20.38
CA ARG A 103 5.16 -8.78 -18.92
C ARG A 103 6.60 -9.20 -18.60
N VAL A 104 6.98 -9.12 -17.34
CA VAL A 104 8.30 -9.52 -16.81
C VAL A 104 8.13 -10.56 -15.70
N GLY A 105 9.18 -11.31 -15.40
CA GLY A 105 9.22 -12.32 -14.33
C GLY A 105 9.02 -13.76 -14.81
N GLY A 106 9.20 -14.06 -16.10
CA GLY A 106 9.17 -15.43 -16.64
C GLY A 106 7.77 -15.91 -17.03
N ARG A 107 7.64 -16.56 -18.19
CA ARG A 107 6.32 -17.02 -18.70
C ARG A 107 5.71 -18.10 -17.81
N GLU A 108 6.55 -18.95 -17.26
CA GLU A 108 6.22 -20.11 -16.44
C GLU A 108 5.70 -19.73 -15.03
N ASN A 109 6.04 -18.53 -14.55
CA ASN A 109 5.62 -18.05 -13.23
C ASN A 109 4.24 -17.40 -13.26
N PHE A 110 3.63 -17.23 -14.43
CA PHE A 110 2.34 -16.54 -14.56
C PHE A 110 1.38 -17.26 -15.50
N THR A 111 0.14 -17.40 -15.04
CA THR A 111 -0.97 -17.93 -15.82
C THR A 111 -2.01 -16.84 -16.04
N HIS A 112 -2.48 -16.67 -17.28
CA HIS A 112 -3.52 -15.69 -17.57
C HIS A 112 -4.90 -16.24 -17.18
N CYS A 113 -5.58 -15.53 -16.29
CA CYS A 113 -6.97 -15.78 -15.94
C CYS A 113 -7.89 -14.98 -16.86
N ASP A 114 -8.67 -15.66 -17.70
CA ASP A 114 -9.57 -15.03 -18.68
C ASP A 114 -10.71 -14.26 -18.00
N GLU A 115 -11.18 -14.72 -16.83
CA GLU A 115 -12.24 -14.07 -16.07
C GLU A 115 -11.74 -12.77 -15.43
N CYS A 116 -10.57 -12.81 -14.77
CA CYS A 116 -9.95 -11.61 -14.20
C CYS A 116 -9.42 -10.64 -15.28
N GLY A 117 -9.11 -11.16 -16.47
CA GLY A 117 -8.47 -10.43 -17.56
C GLY A 117 -6.99 -10.12 -17.32
N MET A 118 -6.30 -10.82 -16.41
CA MET A 118 -4.89 -10.54 -16.09
C MET A 118 -4.04 -11.80 -15.85
N CYS A 119 -2.72 -11.61 -15.91
CA CYS A 119 -1.73 -12.63 -15.54
C CYS A 119 -1.60 -12.68 -14.01
N ILE A 120 -1.88 -13.84 -13.43
CA ILE A 120 -1.76 -14.16 -12.01
C ILE A 120 -0.54 -15.05 -11.81
N ASP A 121 0.13 -14.94 -10.67
CA ASP A 121 1.20 -15.86 -10.28
C ASP A 121 0.70 -17.32 -10.33
N ALA A 122 1.47 -18.20 -10.95
CA ALA A 122 1.11 -19.60 -11.15
C ALA A 122 0.85 -20.33 -9.82
N LEU A 123 1.52 -19.94 -8.73
CA LEU A 123 1.32 -20.52 -7.40
C LEU A 123 -0.01 -20.09 -6.76
N LEU A 124 -0.52 -18.91 -7.12
CA LEU A 124 -1.76 -18.36 -6.59
C LEU A 124 -2.95 -18.56 -7.54
N PHE A 125 -2.73 -19.18 -8.70
CA PHE A 125 -3.76 -19.28 -9.73
C PHE A 125 -4.99 -20.09 -9.29
N ASP A 126 -4.84 -21.09 -8.44
CA ASP A 126 -6.01 -21.88 -8.00
C ASP A 126 -6.78 -21.20 -6.85
N ASP A 127 -6.08 -20.43 -6.00
CA ASP A 127 -6.65 -19.82 -4.80
C ASP A 127 -6.92 -18.31 -4.95
N HIS A 128 -6.64 -17.71 -6.12
CA HIS A 128 -6.92 -16.29 -6.31
C HIS A 128 -8.42 -16.01 -6.29
N ASN A 129 -8.77 -14.87 -5.72
CA ASN A 129 -10.14 -14.38 -5.69
C ASN A 129 -10.54 -13.87 -7.09
N CYS A 130 -10.98 -14.82 -7.90
CA CYS A 130 -11.36 -14.60 -9.29
C CYS A 130 -12.70 -13.85 -9.37
N LYS A 131 -12.67 -12.65 -9.95
CA LYS A 131 -13.87 -11.84 -10.22
C LYS A 131 -13.78 -11.24 -11.62
N SER A 132 -14.89 -11.35 -12.37
CA SER A 132 -14.96 -10.88 -13.74
C SER A 132 -14.65 -9.38 -13.85
N GLY A 133 -13.73 -9.01 -14.75
CA GLY A 133 -13.44 -7.61 -15.07
C GLY A 133 -12.79 -6.80 -13.94
N LYS A 134 -12.28 -7.45 -12.90
CA LYS A 134 -11.72 -6.81 -11.70
C LYS A 134 -10.66 -5.74 -12.00
N TYR A 135 -9.79 -6.00 -12.97
CA TYR A 135 -8.72 -5.08 -13.35
C TYR A 135 -9.06 -4.20 -14.55
N MET A 136 -10.21 -4.43 -15.19
CA MET A 136 -10.69 -3.65 -16.33
C MET A 136 -11.48 -2.41 -15.87
N SER A 137 -10.94 -1.72 -14.87
CA SER A 137 -11.54 -0.52 -14.28
C SER A 137 -10.46 0.48 -13.91
N ASN A 138 -10.86 1.75 -13.74
CA ASN A 138 -9.95 2.77 -13.25
C ASN A 138 -9.85 2.71 -11.73
N CYS A 139 -8.67 3.03 -11.21
CA CYS A 139 -8.48 3.17 -9.77
C CYS A 139 -9.38 4.31 -9.24
N PRO A 140 -10.23 4.09 -8.23
CA PRO A 140 -11.12 5.12 -7.68
C PRO A 140 -10.37 6.25 -6.95
N VAL A 141 -9.08 6.07 -6.65
CA VAL A 141 -8.25 7.07 -5.95
C VAL A 141 -7.60 8.04 -6.94
N CYS A 142 -6.87 7.52 -7.94
CA CYS A 142 -6.14 8.35 -8.90
C CYS A 142 -6.78 8.45 -10.30
N GLN A 143 -7.86 7.70 -10.55
CA GLN A 143 -8.59 7.63 -11.83
C GLN A 143 -7.79 7.10 -13.03
N GLU A 144 -6.59 6.59 -12.81
CA GLU A 144 -5.80 5.92 -13.82
C GLU A 144 -6.24 4.45 -14.00
N ASP A 145 -6.04 3.92 -15.21
CA ASP A 145 -6.41 2.54 -15.55
C ASP A 145 -5.61 1.51 -14.73
N LEU A 146 -6.28 0.46 -14.23
CA LEU A 146 -5.62 -0.61 -13.47
C LEU A 146 -5.00 -1.67 -14.38
N PHE A 147 -5.48 -1.81 -15.61
CA PHE A 147 -5.04 -2.88 -16.51
C PHE A 147 -3.75 -2.55 -17.26
N SER A 148 -3.67 -1.35 -17.84
CA SER A 148 -2.58 -0.89 -18.70
C SER A 148 -1.51 -0.07 -17.97
N SER A 149 -1.80 0.39 -16.75
CA SER A 149 -0.81 1.10 -15.94
C SER A 149 0.36 0.18 -15.56
N ARG A 150 1.54 0.79 -15.43
CA ARG A 150 2.75 0.12 -14.92
C ARG A 150 2.83 0.12 -13.40
N LYS A 151 1.94 0.85 -12.72
CA LYS A 151 1.87 0.87 -11.25
C LYS A 151 1.39 -0.49 -10.76
N ALA A 152 2.03 -1.01 -9.71
CA ALA A 152 1.61 -2.26 -9.10
C ALA A 152 0.14 -2.15 -8.63
N SER A 153 -0.66 -3.17 -8.89
CA SER A 153 -2.01 -3.26 -8.37
C SER A 153 -2.01 -3.96 -7.01
N HIS A 154 -3.00 -3.62 -6.18
CA HIS A 154 -3.26 -4.21 -4.89
C HIS A 154 -4.72 -4.62 -4.81
N GLU A 155 -4.95 -5.87 -4.42
CA GLU A 155 -6.27 -6.39 -4.15
C GLU A 155 -6.56 -6.32 -2.65
N MET A 156 -7.67 -5.66 -2.30
CA MET A 156 -8.20 -5.68 -0.93
C MET A 156 -9.00 -6.98 -0.69
N PRO A 157 -9.22 -7.40 0.58
CA PRO A 157 -9.96 -8.63 0.91
C PRO A 157 -11.40 -8.67 0.37
N CYS A 158 -12.03 -7.52 0.16
CA CYS A 158 -13.35 -7.44 -0.49
C CYS A 158 -13.32 -7.82 -2.00
N GLY A 159 -12.14 -7.97 -2.59
CA GLY A 159 -11.88 -8.32 -3.98
C GLY A 159 -11.81 -7.16 -4.95
N HIS A 160 -11.97 -5.92 -4.48
CA HIS A 160 -11.71 -4.73 -5.29
C HIS A 160 -10.21 -4.44 -5.37
N ALA A 161 -9.77 -3.91 -6.51
CA ALA A 161 -8.38 -3.59 -6.75
C ALA A 161 -8.16 -2.08 -6.92
N ILE A 162 -7.03 -1.59 -6.41
CA ILE A 162 -6.52 -0.22 -6.61
C ILE A 162 -5.00 -0.27 -6.87
N HIS A 163 -4.33 0.84 -7.21
CA HIS A 163 -2.86 0.82 -7.25
C HIS A 163 -2.27 0.70 -5.83
N TRP A 164 -1.12 0.05 -5.70
CA TRP A 164 -0.43 -0.15 -4.42
C TRP A 164 -0.07 1.18 -3.73
N ASP A 165 0.42 2.16 -4.49
CA ASP A 165 0.70 3.49 -3.94
C ASP A 165 -0.58 4.16 -3.44
N CYS A 166 -1.68 4.05 -4.19
CA CYS A 166 -2.98 4.56 -3.76
C CYS A 166 -3.53 3.83 -2.54
N PHE A 167 -3.24 2.54 -2.38
CA PHE A 167 -3.60 1.78 -1.18
C PHE A 167 -2.84 2.29 0.05
N ARG A 168 -1.52 2.49 -0.06
CA ARG A 168 -0.70 3.04 1.02
C ARG A 168 -1.18 4.43 1.46
N ASP A 169 -1.52 5.28 0.49
CA ASP A 169 -2.02 6.62 0.79
C ASP A 169 -3.43 6.57 1.41
N LEU A 170 -4.28 5.65 0.93
CA LEU A 170 -5.62 5.43 1.47
C LEU A 170 -5.57 4.97 2.94
N THR A 171 -4.81 3.92 3.27
CA THR A 171 -4.78 3.34 4.63
C THR A 171 -4.17 4.26 5.68
N SER A 172 -3.45 5.30 5.27
CA SER A 172 -3.01 6.36 6.17
C SER A 172 -4.13 7.29 6.65
N HIS A 173 -5.29 7.29 5.99
CA HIS A 173 -6.43 8.17 6.30
C HIS A 173 -7.73 7.40 6.58
N ASP A 174 -8.02 6.35 5.80
CA ASP A 174 -9.24 5.55 5.90
C ASP A 174 -8.91 4.09 5.59
N THR A 175 -9.24 3.20 6.52
CA THR A 175 -9.02 1.75 6.38
C THR A 175 -10.13 1.05 5.60
N ARG A 176 -11.02 1.79 4.93
CA ARG A 176 -12.15 1.24 4.17
C ARG A 176 -11.94 1.33 2.67
N CYS A 177 -12.39 0.29 1.98
CA CYS A 177 -12.46 0.23 0.54
C CYS A 177 -13.31 1.38 -0.01
N PRO A 178 -12.81 2.19 -0.95
CA PRO A 178 -13.54 3.34 -1.48
C PRO A 178 -14.80 2.92 -2.24
N ILE A 179 -14.84 1.69 -2.76
CA ILE A 179 -15.92 1.16 -3.61
C ILE A 179 -17.07 0.59 -2.76
N CYS A 180 -16.78 -0.30 -1.81
CA CYS A 180 -17.82 -1.00 -1.04
C CYS A 180 -17.81 -0.75 0.47
N LYS A 181 -16.89 0.10 0.96
CA LYS A 181 -16.76 0.49 2.39
C LYS A 181 -16.39 -0.64 3.37
N LYS A 182 -16.16 -1.86 2.88
CA LYS A 182 -15.54 -2.93 3.68
C LYS A 182 -14.12 -2.56 4.08
N THR A 183 -13.64 -3.13 5.17
CA THR A 183 -12.25 -2.97 5.62
C THR A 183 -11.28 -3.41 4.51
N ALA A 184 -10.27 -2.57 4.26
CA ALA A 184 -9.32 -2.69 3.16
C ALA A 184 -8.16 -3.64 3.48
N GLU A 185 -7.91 -3.90 4.77
CA GLU A 185 -6.91 -4.83 5.29
C GLU A 185 -7.56 -6.13 5.78
N THR A 186 -6.75 -7.18 5.99
CA THR A 186 -7.25 -8.48 6.49
C THR A 186 -7.71 -8.38 7.95
N HIS A 187 -8.52 -9.35 8.40
CA HIS A 187 -8.97 -9.42 9.78
C HIS A 187 -7.79 -9.45 10.76
N ASP A 188 -6.79 -10.31 10.52
CA ASP A 188 -5.58 -10.43 11.35
C ASP A 188 -4.77 -9.12 11.44
N GLN A 189 -4.74 -8.33 10.37
CA GLN A 189 -4.04 -7.03 10.37
C GLN A 189 -4.79 -5.96 11.17
N MET A 190 -6.13 -6.05 11.17
CA MET A 190 -7.01 -5.10 11.85
C MET A 190 -7.33 -5.48 13.29
N GLU A 191 -7.14 -6.75 13.66
CA GLU A 191 -7.38 -7.28 15.00
C GLU A 191 -6.73 -6.45 16.11
N PRO A 192 -5.45 -6.03 16.04
CA PRO A 192 -4.84 -5.18 17.07
C PRO A 192 -5.57 -3.84 17.24
N THR A 193 -6.00 -3.22 16.14
CA THR A 193 -6.75 -1.96 16.15
C THR A 193 -8.11 -2.15 16.81
N TRP A 194 -8.85 -3.20 16.45
CA TRP A 194 -10.15 -3.50 17.04
C TRP A 194 -10.04 -3.90 18.52
N ASN A 195 -9.02 -4.65 18.90
CA ASN A 195 -8.76 -4.99 20.30
C ASN A 195 -8.43 -3.74 21.13
N ALA A 196 -7.63 -2.81 20.59
CA ALA A 196 -7.37 -1.53 21.25
C ALA A 196 -8.65 -0.69 21.40
N MET A 197 -9.53 -0.68 20.41
CA MET A 197 -10.84 -0.02 20.50
C MET A 197 -11.73 -0.66 21.56
N ALA A 198 -11.83 -2.00 21.58
CA ALA A 198 -12.60 -2.73 22.57
C ALA A 198 -12.10 -2.48 24.00
N LEU A 199 -10.78 -2.49 24.20
CA LEU A 199 -10.15 -2.13 25.48
C LEU A 199 -10.45 -0.69 25.89
N GLY A 200 -10.35 0.26 24.96
CA GLY A 200 -10.69 1.67 25.21
C GLY A 200 -12.14 1.85 25.65
N ILE A 201 -13.07 1.12 25.02
CA ILE A 201 -14.50 1.12 25.41
C ILE A 201 -14.71 0.56 26.82
N ALA A 202 -13.98 -0.51 27.18
CA ALA A 202 -14.08 -1.12 28.50
C ALA A 202 -13.51 -0.22 29.61
N LEU A 203 -12.40 0.48 29.33
CA LEU A 203 -11.76 1.39 30.28
C LEU A 203 -12.53 2.71 30.46
N GLN A 204 -13.29 3.13 29.44
CA GLN A 204 -14.03 4.40 29.43
C GLN A 204 -15.50 4.17 29.07
N PRO A 205 -16.28 3.49 29.94
CA PRO A 205 -17.69 3.25 29.66
C PRO A 205 -18.47 4.57 29.49
N VAL A 206 -19.42 4.58 28.56
CA VAL A 206 -20.28 5.76 28.33
C VAL A 206 -21.12 6.05 29.59
N PRO A 207 -21.10 7.29 30.11
CA PRO A 207 -21.97 7.70 31.21
C PRO A 207 -23.45 7.46 30.94
N ALA A 208 -24.23 7.19 31.99
CA ALA A 208 -25.63 6.78 31.87
C ALA A 208 -26.53 7.80 31.13
N ASP A 209 -26.26 9.10 31.28
CA ASP A 209 -26.96 10.18 30.60
C ASP A 209 -26.67 10.24 29.09
N MET A 210 -25.52 9.71 28.65
CA MET A 210 -25.11 9.63 27.26
C MET A 210 -25.29 8.24 26.64
N ALA A 211 -25.74 7.26 27.42
CA ALA A 211 -25.95 5.90 26.96
C ALA A 211 -26.94 5.86 25.79
N ARG A 212 -26.68 4.98 24.81
CA ARG A 212 -27.60 4.74 23.69
C ARG A 212 -27.61 3.26 23.34
N VAL A 213 -28.80 2.78 22.99
CA VAL A 213 -29.02 1.48 22.39
C VAL A 213 -29.24 1.68 20.90
N VAL A 214 -28.46 1.02 20.06
CA VAL A 214 -28.47 1.23 18.61
C VAL A 214 -28.61 -0.06 17.84
N ASP A 215 -29.29 0.01 16.70
CA ASP A 215 -29.20 -0.99 15.66
C ASP A 215 -28.11 -0.58 14.66
N ILE A 216 -27.28 -1.53 14.27
CA ILE A 216 -26.14 -1.34 13.37
C ILE A 216 -26.24 -2.25 12.14
N PHE A 217 -25.64 -1.79 11.05
CA PHE A 217 -25.26 -2.63 9.92
C PHE A 217 -23.73 -2.75 9.88
N CYS A 218 -23.21 -3.97 9.89
CA CYS A 218 -21.77 -4.20 9.77
C CYS A 218 -21.35 -4.24 8.31
N ASN A 219 -20.43 -3.37 7.90
CA ASN A 219 -19.97 -3.29 6.51
C ASN A 219 -19.14 -4.53 6.13
N ASP A 220 -18.45 -5.17 7.07
CA ASP A 220 -17.55 -6.29 6.78
C ASP A 220 -18.32 -7.59 6.57
N CYS A 221 -19.17 -7.98 7.52
CA CYS A 221 -19.95 -9.22 7.44
C CYS A 221 -21.35 -9.04 6.84
N GLU A 222 -21.76 -7.80 6.52
CA GLU A 222 -23.05 -7.43 5.92
C GLU A 222 -24.29 -7.83 6.74
N GLU A 223 -24.11 -8.02 8.04
CA GLU A 223 -25.18 -8.44 8.96
C GLU A 223 -25.66 -7.29 9.82
N LYS A 224 -26.94 -7.36 10.20
CA LYS A 224 -27.57 -6.39 11.11
C LYS A 224 -27.39 -6.84 12.55
N GLY A 225 -26.87 -5.96 13.39
CA GLY A 225 -26.86 -6.12 14.84
C GLY A 225 -27.96 -5.26 15.45
N THR A 226 -28.81 -5.83 16.29
CA THR A 226 -29.85 -5.07 17.01
C THR A 226 -29.45 -4.83 18.46
N ASN A 227 -30.00 -3.77 19.05
CA ASN A 227 -29.90 -3.45 20.48
C ASN A 227 -28.45 -3.45 21.03
N GLN A 228 -27.50 -2.91 20.27
CA GLN A 228 -26.08 -2.84 20.65
C GLN A 228 -25.77 -1.62 21.51
N ARG A 229 -24.73 -1.73 22.34
CA ARG A 229 -24.18 -0.62 23.13
C ARG A 229 -23.46 0.36 22.21
N TRP A 230 -23.90 1.60 22.17
CA TRP A 230 -23.20 2.65 21.44
C TRP A 230 -22.00 3.19 22.25
N HIS A 231 -20.89 3.47 21.55
CA HIS A 231 -19.75 4.18 22.10
C HIS A 231 -19.17 5.13 21.04
N PHE A 232 -18.55 6.24 21.47
CA PHE A 232 -17.99 7.25 20.55
C PHE A 232 -16.80 6.73 19.74
N LEU A 233 -16.01 5.81 20.31
CA LEU A 233 -14.94 5.09 19.58
C LEU A 233 -15.49 4.14 18.49
N GLY A 234 -16.73 3.68 18.61
CA GLY A 234 -17.35 2.77 17.64
C GLY A 234 -18.24 1.72 18.29
N VAL A 235 -19.00 0.99 17.47
CA VAL A 235 -19.88 -0.10 17.91
C VAL A 235 -19.36 -1.41 17.34
N GLN A 236 -19.02 -2.35 18.22
CA GLN A 236 -18.48 -3.63 17.79
C GLN A 236 -19.56 -4.53 17.19
N CYS A 237 -19.27 -5.17 16.07
CA CYS A 237 -20.09 -6.24 15.55
C CYS A 237 -19.85 -7.53 16.35
N LEU A 238 -20.89 -8.06 17.01
CA LEU A 238 -20.78 -9.32 17.78
C LEU A 238 -20.55 -10.57 16.92
N LYS A 239 -20.78 -10.50 15.58
CA LYS A 239 -20.59 -11.64 14.68
C LYS A 239 -19.16 -11.79 14.19
N CYS A 240 -18.49 -10.68 13.87
CA CYS A 240 -17.16 -10.69 13.23
C CYS A 240 -16.12 -9.82 13.93
N THR A 241 -16.45 -9.30 15.12
CA THR A 241 -15.61 -8.45 15.99
C THR A 241 -15.13 -7.12 15.40
N SER A 242 -15.42 -6.86 14.13
CA SER A 242 -15.12 -5.60 13.45
C SER A 242 -15.88 -4.41 14.03
N PHE A 243 -15.21 -3.26 14.04
CA PHE A 243 -15.80 -1.96 14.37
C PHE A 243 -16.25 -1.16 13.13
N ASN A 244 -16.11 -1.71 11.92
CA ASN A 244 -16.60 -1.09 10.69
C ASN A 244 -18.12 -1.24 10.56
N THR A 245 -18.84 -0.51 11.40
CA THR A 245 -20.30 -0.57 11.53
C THR A 245 -20.93 0.81 11.30
N THR A 246 -22.16 0.80 10.78
CA THR A 246 -22.96 2.01 10.58
C THR A 246 -24.18 1.93 11.48
N VAL A 247 -24.43 2.96 12.29
CA VAL A 247 -25.65 3.06 13.09
C VAL A 247 -26.84 3.35 12.17
N GLU A 248 -27.78 2.43 12.06
CA GLU A 248 -29.00 2.61 11.26
C GLU A 248 -30.08 3.33 12.07
N ARG A 249 -30.22 2.96 13.35
CA ARG A 249 -31.30 3.46 14.22
C ARG A 249 -30.85 3.55 15.67
N THR A 250 -31.21 4.63 16.34
CA THR A 250 -31.12 4.71 17.80
C THR A 250 -32.46 4.29 18.40
N VAL A 251 -32.44 3.28 19.27
CA VAL A 251 -33.62 2.65 19.87
C VAL A 251 -33.96 3.31 21.21
N LEU A 252 -32.97 3.45 22.09
CA LEU A 252 -33.10 4.07 23.42
C LEU A 252 -31.95 5.06 23.65
N VAL A 253 -32.17 6.04 24.52
CA VAL A 253 -31.18 7.06 24.91
C VAL A 253 -31.25 7.38 26.40
N GLY A 254 -30.13 7.85 26.97
CA GLY A 254 -30.04 8.30 28.35
C GLY A 254 -30.27 7.19 29.36
N GLN A 255 -30.90 7.54 30.49
CA GLN A 255 -31.09 6.61 31.60
C GLN A 255 -31.86 5.35 31.18
N GLU A 256 -32.87 5.47 30.31
CA GLU A 256 -33.62 4.31 29.80
C GLU A 256 -32.73 3.33 29.02
N ALA A 257 -31.75 3.85 28.28
CA ALA A 257 -30.75 3.02 27.60
C ALA A 257 -29.79 2.37 28.59
N ALA A 258 -29.31 3.12 29.59
CA ALA A 258 -28.43 2.59 30.63
C ALA A 258 -29.10 1.45 31.42
N ASP A 259 -30.37 1.64 31.79
CA ASP A 259 -31.16 0.64 32.51
C ASP A 259 -31.43 -0.60 31.65
N TYR A 260 -31.71 -0.43 30.35
CA TYR A 260 -31.91 -1.56 29.42
C TYR A 260 -30.62 -2.36 29.20
N LEU A 261 -29.51 -1.66 29.03
CA LEU A 261 -28.21 -2.28 28.76
C LEU A 261 -27.67 -2.98 30.01
N GLY A 262 -27.97 -2.44 31.20
CA GLY A 262 -27.40 -2.88 32.47
C GLY A 262 -26.00 -2.31 32.70
N PRO A 263 -25.33 -2.67 33.82
CA PRO A 263 -23.92 -2.36 34.01
C PRO A 263 -23.14 -2.87 32.78
N PRO A 264 -22.02 -2.24 32.39
CA PRO A 264 -21.14 -2.81 31.37
C PRO A 264 -20.68 -4.20 31.86
N ASP A 265 -21.47 -5.23 31.57
CA ASP A 265 -21.16 -6.60 31.92
C ASP A 265 -19.81 -6.91 31.29
N GLU A 266 -18.92 -7.46 32.13
CA GLU A 266 -17.74 -8.28 31.86
C GLU A 266 -17.45 -8.62 30.38
N LEU A 267 -17.32 -7.61 29.52
CA LEU A 267 -16.87 -7.71 28.14
C LEU A 267 -15.36 -8.01 28.09
N ALA A 268 -14.74 -8.23 29.25
CA ALA A 268 -13.45 -8.88 29.41
C ALA A 268 -13.52 -10.40 29.19
N ALA A 269 -14.68 -11.04 29.30
CA ALA A 269 -14.83 -12.49 29.08
C ALA A 269 -14.96 -12.88 27.60
N GLY A 270 -15.32 -11.92 26.72
CA GLY A 270 -15.49 -12.11 25.28
C GLY A 270 -14.32 -11.59 24.43
N ALA A 271 -13.42 -10.81 25.02
CA ALA A 271 -12.08 -10.65 24.47
C ALA A 271 -11.39 -12.02 24.61
N ASN A 272 -11.01 -12.64 23.50
CA ASN A 272 -10.18 -13.84 23.53
C ASN A 272 -8.79 -13.41 24.04
N ILE A 273 -8.63 -13.32 25.36
CA ILE A 273 -7.35 -13.03 26.02
C ILE A 273 -6.50 -14.30 25.91
N SER A 274 -5.94 -14.54 24.72
CA SER A 274 -5.20 -15.75 24.39
C SER A 274 -3.72 -15.69 24.81
N SER A 275 -3.42 -15.15 25.98
CA SER A 275 -2.16 -15.43 26.68
C SER A 275 -2.20 -15.01 28.16
N GLU A 276 -1.47 -15.73 29.02
CA GLU A 276 -1.29 -15.37 30.45
C GLU A 276 -0.62 -13.99 30.61
N ALA A 277 0.05 -13.47 29.58
CA ALA A 277 0.68 -12.15 29.61
C ALA A 277 -0.36 -11.02 29.54
N ASP A 278 -1.43 -11.20 28.75
CA ASP A 278 -2.47 -10.18 28.56
C ASP A 278 -3.39 -10.06 29.79
N GLN A 279 -3.57 -11.16 30.53
CA GLN A 279 -4.28 -11.16 31.81
C GLN A 279 -3.49 -10.41 32.91
N ASN A 280 -2.15 -10.52 32.90
CA ASN A 280 -1.30 -9.80 33.85
C ASN A 280 -1.25 -8.29 33.58
N VAL A 281 -1.33 -7.89 32.30
CA VAL A 281 -1.41 -6.47 31.92
C VAL A 281 -2.76 -5.89 32.33
N LEU A 282 -3.87 -6.61 32.08
CA LEU A 282 -5.20 -6.18 32.51
C LEU A 282 -5.32 -6.14 34.05
N ALA A 283 -4.78 -7.12 34.77
CA ALA A 283 -4.76 -7.14 36.23
C ALA A 283 -3.89 -6.02 36.84
N ALA A 284 -2.77 -5.68 36.20
CA ALA A 284 -1.93 -4.56 36.59
C ALA A 284 -2.58 -3.19 36.30
N LEU A 285 -3.37 -3.09 35.22
CA LEU A 285 -4.11 -1.88 34.84
C LEU A 285 -5.42 -1.69 35.65
N MET A 286 -6.08 -2.77 36.05
CA MET A 286 -7.38 -2.71 36.73
C MET A 286 -7.29 -2.47 38.24
N GLY A 287 -6.11 -2.51 38.87
CA GLY A 287 -5.82 -1.89 40.17
C GLY A 287 -6.72 -2.21 41.40
N ALA A 288 -7.76 -3.03 41.30
CA ALA A 288 -8.69 -3.33 42.39
C ALA A 288 -9.61 -4.50 41.99
N GLY A 289 -9.19 -5.72 42.32
CA GLY A 289 -10.10 -6.84 42.57
C GLY A 289 -9.98 -7.23 44.04
N GLU A 290 -11.04 -7.76 44.64
CA GLU A 290 -11.26 -8.00 46.09
C GLU A 290 -10.16 -8.78 46.86
N ALA A 291 -9.09 -9.25 46.19
CA ALA A 291 -7.89 -9.78 46.83
C ALA A 291 -6.91 -8.70 47.34
N GLY A 292 -7.01 -7.44 46.89
CA GLY A 292 -6.14 -6.34 47.36
C GLY A 292 -6.48 -5.82 48.76
N LEU A 293 -7.74 -5.97 49.20
CA LEU A 293 -8.19 -5.47 50.50
C LEU A 293 -7.70 -6.32 51.69
N ALA A 294 -7.14 -7.50 51.43
CA ALA A 294 -6.57 -8.36 52.46
C ALA A 294 -5.08 -8.09 52.75
N LEU A 295 -4.36 -7.35 51.88
CA LEU A 295 -2.95 -6.98 52.11
C LEU A 295 -2.73 -5.52 52.53
N ALA A 296 -3.76 -4.67 52.47
CA ALA A 296 -3.70 -3.29 53.00
C ALA A 296 -3.96 -3.21 54.52
N ALA A 297 -3.91 -4.34 55.24
CA ALA A 297 -4.03 -4.36 56.70
C ALA A 297 -2.72 -4.03 57.43
N GLU A 298 -1.59 -3.89 56.72
CA GLU A 298 -0.31 -3.51 57.34
C GLU A 298 0.48 -2.55 56.43
N MET A 299 0.03 -1.32 56.25
CA MET A 299 0.88 -0.16 55.94
C MET A 299 0.07 1.15 56.00
N ASP A 300 0.24 1.89 57.10
CA ASP A 300 -0.17 3.27 57.27
C ASP A 300 0.57 4.17 56.26
N THR A 301 -0.06 4.60 55.18
CA THR A 301 0.31 5.83 54.46
C THR A 301 -0.92 6.46 53.79
N GLU A 302 -1.26 7.67 54.24
CA GLU A 302 -2.36 8.53 53.77
C GLU A 302 -2.00 9.26 52.45
N GLU A 303 -1.89 8.55 51.32
CA GLU A 303 -1.89 9.20 50.00
C GLU A 303 -3.03 8.68 49.13
N GLU A 304 -3.97 9.57 48.82
CA GLU A 304 -5.12 9.33 47.95
C GLU A 304 -4.59 9.22 46.51
N ILE A 305 -4.65 8.02 45.92
CA ILE A 305 -4.22 7.79 44.53
C ILE A 305 -5.30 8.37 43.61
N ASP A 306 -4.96 9.41 42.84
CA ASP A 306 -5.83 10.05 41.87
C ASP A 306 -6.09 9.10 40.67
N THR A 307 -7.22 8.39 40.75
CA THR A 307 -7.63 7.40 39.75
C THR A 307 -8.01 8.04 38.41
N GLU A 308 -8.43 9.31 38.38
CA GLU A 308 -8.71 10.06 37.14
C GLU A 308 -7.43 10.36 36.39
N ALA A 309 -6.37 10.76 37.09
CA ALA A 309 -5.06 10.99 36.48
C ALA A 309 -4.45 9.71 35.90
N VAL A 310 -4.62 8.57 36.57
CA VAL A 310 -4.18 7.27 36.07
C VAL A 310 -4.99 6.88 34.82
N GLN A 311 -6.32 7.00 34.84
CA GLN A 311 -7.16 6.71 33.67
C GLN A 311 -6.84 7.61 32.47
N GLN A 312 -6.56 8.90 32.68
CA GLN A 312 -6.14 9.81 31.62
C GLN A 312 -4.77 9.43 31.03
N SER A 313 -3.84 8.97 31.87
CA SER A 313 -2.52 8.52 31.41
C SER A 313 -2.61 7.24 30.56
N VAL A 314 -3.44 6.28 30.97
CA VAL A 314 -3.67 5.04 30.23
C VAL A 314 -4.41 5.31 28.91
N ALA A 315 -5.40 6.21 28.91
CA ALA A 315 -6.09 6.62 27.69
C ALA A 315 -5.14 7.29 26.68
N ALA A 316 -4.21 8.12 27.16
CA ALA A 316 -3.18 8.74 26.32
C ALA A 316 -2.20 7.70 25.74
N GLU A 317 -1.84 6.68 26.53
CA GLU A 317 -1.00 5.55 26.08
C GLU A 317 -1.72 4.73 24.98
N VAL A 318 -3.00 4.41 25.17
CA VAL A 318 -3.83 3.68 24.20
C VAL A 318 -4.02 4.48 22.90
N MET A 319 -4.29 5.78 23.00
CA MET A 319 -4.34 6.67 21.83
C MET A 319 -2.97 6.78 21.13
N GLY A 320 -1.88 6.74 21.91
CA GLY A 320 -0.53 6.64 21.39
C GLY A 320 -0.26 5.33 20.66
N ILE A 321 -0.80 4.20 21.14
CA ILE A 321 -0.72 2.90 20.47
C ILE A 321 -1.54 2.92 19.18
N MET A 322 -2.77 3.44 19.19
CA MET A 322 -3.60 3.61 17.98
C MET A 322 -2.89 4.41 16.89
N ASN A 323 -2.11 5.45 17.27
CA ASN A 323 -1.29 6.21 16.33
C ASN A 323 0.00 5.49 15.89
N ARG A 324 0.53 4.56 16.69
CA ARG A 324 1.77 3.81 16.42
C ARG A 324 1.53 2.49 15.68
N THR A 325 0.32 1.94 15.73
CA THR A 325 -0.09 0.72 14.99
C THR A 325 -0.31 0.97 13.51
N HIS A 326 -0.13 2.20 13.00
CA HIS A 326 0.13 2.45 11.58
C HIS A 326 1.57 2.02 11.24
N PRO A 327 1.78 0.85 10.60
CA PRO A 327 3.12 0.31 10.41
C PRO A 327 3.71 0.89 9.14
N ASN A 328 4.12 2.17 9.14
CA ASN A 328 5.07 2.63 8.12
C ASN A 328 5.94 3.85 8.49
N GLN A 329 6.19 4.07 9.78
CA GLN A 329 7.31 4.92 10.21
C GLN A 329 8.44 4.07 10.77
N ARG A 330 9.19 3.41 9.87
CA ARG A 330 10.59 3.05 10.17
C ARG A 330 11.47 3.58 9.06
N HIS A 331 12.29 4.55 9.44
CA HIS A 331 13.42 5.06 8.69
C HIS A 331 14.27 3.92 8.10
N HIS A 332 14.47 3.96 6.78
CA HIS A 332 15.75 3.58 6.21
C HIS A 332 16.25 4.72 5.32
N ASN A 333 17.35 5.32 5.78
CA ASN A 333 18.20 6.20 4.99
C ASN A 333 18.93 5.41 3.89
N ASP A 334 19.23 6.17 2.83
CA ASP A 334 20.32 5.99 1.88
C ASP A 334 20.24 4.85 0.86
N ARG A 335 19.66 5.18 -0.30
CA ARG A 335 20.46 5.51 -1.51
C ARG A 335 19.73 6.61 -2.29
N GLY A 336 20.24 7.83 -2.18
CA GLY A 336 19.69 9.00 -2.85
C GLY A 336 20.00 9.07 -4.33
N ASP A 337 19.09 9.69 -5.07
CA ASP A 337 19.42 10.54 -6.22
C ASP A 337 18.68 11.87 -5.99
N GLY A 338 19.47 12.94 -5.95
CA GLY A 338 19.04 14.28 -5.58
C GLY A 338 18.15 14.93 -6.62
N MET A 339 17.11 15.61 -6.15
CA MET A 339 16.45 16.66 -6.90
C MET A 339 16.97 17.99 -6.37
N ASP A 340 17.66 18.73 -7.23
CA ASP A 340 18.11 20.10 -6.98
C ASP A 340 16.91 21.00 -6.67
N GLU A 341 16.95 21.58 -5.47
CA GLU A 341 16.28 22.84 -5.18
C GLU A 341 17.00 23.95 -5.96
N SER A 342 16.30 24.55 -6.92
CA SER A 342 16.55 25.95 -7.27
C SER A 342 15.24 26.71 -7.14
N SER A 343 15.07 27.21 -5.92
CA SER A 343 14.29 28.40 -5.65
C SER A 343 14.86 29.55 -6.47
N ASP A 344 14.02 30.28 -7.19
CA ASP A 344 14.28 31.71 -7.37
C ASP A 344 12.98 32.52 -7.26
N PRO A 345 12.99 33.64 -6.52
CA PRO A 345 11.81 34.38 -6.14
C PRO A 345 11.63 35.60 -7.07
N ASN A 346 10.43 35.81 -7.60
CA ASN A 346 9.93 37.18 -7.72
C ASN A 346 8.43 37.21 -7.96
N GLY A 347 7.72 37.72 -6.96
CA GLY A 347 6.36 38.20 -7.13
C GLY A 347 6.35 39.58 -7.79
N ARG A 348 5.40 39.76 -8.71
CA ARG A 348 4.71 40.98 -9.16
C ARG A 348 3.71 40.45 -10.21
N GLY A 349 2.40 40.44 -10.02
CA GLY A 349 1.55 41.48 -9.47
C GLY A 349 1.16 42.42 -10.61
N GLU A 350 -0.16 42.49 -10.91
CA GLU A 350 -0.85 43.31 -11.93
C GLU A 350 -0.96 42.63 -13.31
N GLY A 351 -2.09 42.51 -14.00
CA GLY A 351 -3.44 43.05 -13.82
C GLY A 351 -4.08 43.18 -15.21
N MET A 352 -5.36 42.80 -15.31
CA MET A 352 -6.36 43.30 -16.26
C MET A 352 -6.31 42.93 -17.77
N ASP A 353 -7.42 42.30 -18.16
CA ASP A 353 -8.30 42.59 -19.31
C ASP A 353 -7.71 42.62 -20.73
N GLU A 354 -8.17 41.73 -21.62
CA GLU A 354 -8.98 42.13 -22.79
C GLU A 354 -9.46 40.92 -23.60
N SER A 355 -10.74 40.98 -23.93
CA SER A 355 -11.49 40.18 -24.89
C SER A 355 -10.91 40.19 -26.30
N CYS A 356 -11.00 39.06 -27.01
CA CYS A 356 -11.25 39.08 -28.45
C CYS A 356 -11.87 37.76 -28.93
N ASP A 357 -13.15 37.84 -29.28
CA ASP A 357 -13.85 36.95 -30.21
C ASP A 357 -13.19 36.97 -31.59
N THR A 358 -13.06 35.83 -32.26
CA THR A 358 -13.26 35.62 -33.72
C THR A 358 -12.94 34.16 -34.05
N GLU A 359 -13.94 33.32 -34.31
CA GLU A 359 -14.65 33.09 -35.58
C GLU A 359 -14.19 31.78 -36.25
N MET A 360 -15.19 30.93 -36.48
CA MET A 360 -15.17 29.74 -37.31
C MET A 360 -14.95 30.12 -38.77
N THR A 361 -14.16 29.34 -39.50
CA THR A 361 -14.43 29.06 -40.92
C THR A 361 -14.02 27.64 -41.28
N GLU A 362 -15.05 26.89 -41.70
CA GLU A 362 -15.16 25.84 -42.73
C GLU A 362 -14.16 24.67 -42.81
#